data_AF-A0A2D6XSP0-F1
#
_entry.id   AF-A0A2D6XSP0-F1
#
_cell.length_a   1.000
_cell.length_b   1.000
_cell.length_c   1.000
_cell.angle_alpha   90.00
_cell.angle_beta   90.00
_cell.angle_gamma   90.00
#
_symmetry.space_group_name_H-M   'P 1'
#
loop_
_entity.id
_entity.type
_entity.pdbx_description
1 polymer ?
#
loop_
_entity_poly.entity_id
_entity_poly.type
_entity_poly.pdbx_seq_one_letter_code
_entity_poly.pdbx_strand_id
1 'polypeptide(L)'
;KDFYSNVGKVKEKRTREVLDLLNESLGDLVFERDDNDAIDRKCKLCKTGQLSLKNSFRGGAFIGCSNYPECKFTRPLSKSKAAQQINLAEPKLIGKNDLGKEIFLKNGRFGPYLQYEIEPNELDQNKRKKSKKKKENENLKNVSIPKGLQIENVDLEKAKYLCSLPKIIGKHPDLNEDISVNVGRFGPYLKCSNKSARIESVDELFTIGLNRAVTLISEAKPGRMSSSEIKNLGEHPEDKKTVRVMKGQYGPYIKYKSINATIPEDKDPSELTMEEAIILIEKRKEYDKSKRKKK
;
A
#
# COMPACT_ATOMS: atom_id res chain seq x y z
N LYS A 1 18.63 27.46 22.41
CA LYS A 1 19.73 26.62 22.97
C LYS A 1 19.18 25.41 23.73
N ASP A 2 17.88 25.37 24.04
CA ASP A 2 17.26 24.35 24.90
C ASP A 2 17.03 23.00 24.23
N PHE A 3 16.92 22.92 22.90
CA PHE A 3 16.65 21.66 22.22
C PHE A 3 17.76 20.62 22.46
N TYR A 4 19.03 20.98 22.32
CA TYR A 4 20.16 20.05 22.54
C TYR A 4 20.28 19.62 24.01
N SER A 5 20.05 20.54 24.96
CA SER A 5 20.03 20.22 26.39
C SER A 5 18.90 19.25 26.74
N ASN A 6 17.71 19.48 26.18
CA ASN A 6 16.54 18.63 26.40
C ASN A 6 16.71 17.24 25.77
N VAL A 7 17.27 17.16 24.55
CA VAL A 7 17.58 15.87 23.91
C VAL A 7 18.61 15.08 24.73
N GLY A 8 19.62 15.75 25.30
CA GLY A 8 20.60 15.13 26.19
C GLY A 8 19.94 14.49 27.42
N LYS A 9 19.10 15.24 28.14
CA LYS A 9 18.37 14.75 29.32
C LYS A 9 17.41 13.58 29.01
N VAL A 10 16.78 13.58 27.84
CA VAL A 10 15.85 12.50 27.44
C VAL A 10 16.60 11.23 27.05
N LYS A 11 17.83 11.34 26.53
CA LYS A 11 18.66 10.19 26.12
C LYS A 11 19.06 9.29 27.31
N GLU A 12 19.11 9.86 28.51
CA GLU A 12 19.46 9.15 29.75
C GLU A 12 18.28 8.38 30.35
N LYS A 13 17.04 8.73 30.00
CA LYS A 13 15.85 8.07 30.53
C LYS A 13 15.60 6.72 29.85
N ARG A 14 15.09 5.76 30.61
CA ARG A 14 14.64 4.49 30.04
C ARG A 14 13.44 4.71 29.14
N THR A 15 13.33 3.93 28.06
CA THR A 15 12.19 4.01 27.12
C THR A 15 10.84 3.89 27.81
N ARG A 16 10.76 3.14 28.92
CA ARG A 16 9.54 2.99 29.71
C ARG A 16 9.13 4.30 30.42
N GLU A 17 10.07 4.97 31.06
CA GLU A 17 9.83 6.26 31.73
C GLU A 17 9.41 7.34 30.72
N VAL A 18 10.02 7.33 29.52
CA VAL A 18 9.61 8.23 28.44
C VAL A 18 8.16 7.96 28.03
N LEU A 19 7.76 6.69 27.92
CA LEU A 19 6.37 6.34 27.59
C LEU A 19 5.40 6.71 28.70
N ASP A 20 5.78 6.58 29.96
CA ASP A 20 4.92 6.96 31.10
C ASP A 20 4.69 8.48 31.11
N LEU A 21 5.76 9.27 30.94
CA LEU A 21 5.67 10.72 30.81
C LEU A 21 4.84 11.16 29.59
N LEU A 22 4.97 10.45 28.46
CA LEU A 22 4.14 10.71 27.27
C LEU A 22 2.67 10.35 27.53
N ASN A 23 2.38 9.28 28.27
CA ASN A 23 1.01 8.89 28.63
C ASN A 23 0.36 9.87 29.61
N GLU A 24 1.15 10.50 30.47
CA GLU A 24 0.69 11.57 31.36
C GLU A 24 0.44 12.85 30.56
N SER A 25 1.44 13.34 29.83
CA SER A 25 1.36 14.61 29.10
C SER A 25 0.38 14.60 27.92
N LEU A 26 0.26 13.49 27.20
CA LEU A 26 -0.66 13.36 26.05
C LEU A 26 -2.00 12.74 26.44
N GLY A 27 -2.21 12.46 27.74
CA GLY A 27 -3.40 11.74 28.21
C GLY A 27 -4.71 12.39 27.77
N ASP A 28 -4.82 13.71 27.97
CA ASP A 28 -6.00 14.50 27.61
C ASP A 28 -6.31 14.52 26.11
N LEU A 29 -5.27 14.47 25.27
CA LEU A 29 -5.44 14.52 23.82
C LEU A 29 -5.80 13.15 23.23
N VAL A 30 -5.30 12.09 23.87
CA VAL A 30 -5.27 10.74 23.32
C VAL A 30 -6.46 9.89 23.80
N PHE A 31 -6.87 10.03 25.05
CA PHE A 31 -7.94 9.24 25.66
C PHE A 31 -9.27 10.01 25.70
N GLU A 32 -10.37 9.26 25.83
CA GLU A 32 -11.72 9.84 25.97
C GLU A 32 -11.93 10.28 27.44
N ARG A 33 -12.82 11.25 27.67
CA ARG A 33 -13.24 11.63 29.02
C ARG A 33 -14.59 10.98 29.32
N ASP A 34 -14.80 10.62 30.58
CA ASP A 34 -16.07 10.11 31.07
C ASP A 34 -17.05 11.25 31.41
N ASP A 35 -18.25 10.88 31.87
CA ASP A 35 -19.31 11.81 32.25
C ASP A 35 -18.92 12.74 33.43
N ASN A 36 -17.82 12.41 34.13
CA ASN A 36 -17.26 13.20 35.24
C ASN A 36 -16.04 14.02 34.82
N ASP A 37 -15.80 14.20 33.51
CA ASP A 37 -14.64 14.90 32.92
C ASP A 37 -13.27 14.26 33.28
N ALA A 38 -13.27 13.01 33.76
CA ALA A 38 -12.06 12.25 34.07
C ALA A 38 -11.59 11.42 32.86
N ILE A 39 -10.29 11.22 32.71
CA ILE A 39 -9.72 10.47 31.59
C ILE A 39 -10.08 8.98 31.71
N ASP A 40 -10.91 8.47 30.80
CA ASP A 40 -11.26 7.05 30.73
C ASP A 40 -10.20 6.24 29.98
N ARG A 41 -9.40 5.51 30.75
CA ARG A 41 -8.39 4.57 30.23
C ARG A 41 -8.88 3.13 30.25
N LYS A 42 -10.15 2.84 30.56
CA LYS A 42 -10.63 1.45 30.67
C LYS A 42 -10.63 0.77 29.30
N CYS A 43 -10.11 -0.45 29.26
CA CYS A 43 -10.13 -1.26 28.04
C CYS A 43 -11.56 -1.76 27.77
N LYS A 44 -12.15 -1.36 26.64
CA LYS A 44 -13.50 -1.77 26.22
C LYS A 44 -13.65 -3.29 25.99
N LEU A 45 -12.55 -4.01 25.76
CA LEU A 45 -12.57 -5.44 25.42
C LEU A 45 -12.49 -6.37 26.63
N CYS A 46 -11.66 -6.06 27.64
CA CYS A 46 -11.51 -6.91 28.83
C CYS A 46 -12.02 -6.29 30.13
N LYS A 47 -12.34 -4.98 30.13
CA LYS A 47 -12.79 -4.17 31.29
C LYS A 47 -11.83 -4.10 32.49
N THR A 48 -10.87 -5.01 32.60
CA THR A 48 -9.86 -5.09 33.67
C THR A 48 -8.57 -4.36 33.36
N GLY A 49 -8.23 -4.22 32.08
CA GLY A 49 -6.98 -3.60 31.63
C GLY A 49 -7.10 -2.10 31.38
N GLN A 50 -5.97 -1.41 31.38
CA GLN A 50 -5.87 0.02 31.09
C GLN A 50 -5.24 0.24 29.71
N LEU A 51 -5.73 1.26 28.99
CA LEU A 51 -5.21 1.67 27.69
C LEU A 51 -3.99 2.57 27.88
N SER A 52 -2.89 2.25 27.20
CA SER A 52 -1.66 3.03 27.20
C SER A 52 -1.07 3.19 25.81
N LEU A 53 -0.38 4.31 25.59
CA LEU A 53 0.42 4.60 24.40
C LEU A 53 1.62 3.64 24.37
N LYS A 54 1.76 2.93 23.25
CA LYS A 54 2.83 1.97 22.97
C LYS A 54 3.49 2.32 21.63
N ASN A 55 4.78 2.00 21.52
CA ASN A 55 5.53 2.14 20.27
C ASN A 55 5.42 0.88 19.41
N SER A 56 5.19 1.08 18.12
CA SER A 56 5.26 0.04 17.09
C SER A 56 6.68 -0.13 16.61
N PHE A 57 7.06 -1.39 16.35
CA PHE A 57 8.34 -1.75 15.76
C PHE A 57 8.59 -1.10 14.38
N ARG A 58 7.53 -0.72 13.66
CA ARG A 58 7.63 -0.05 12.34
C ARG A 58 7.68 1.49 12.42
N GLY A 59 7.89 2.07 13.59
CA GLY A 59 8.11 3.52 13.73
C GLY A 59 6.82 4.35 13.84
N GLY A 60 5.84 3.92 14.63
CA GLY A 60 4.64 4.70 14.93
C GLY A 60 4.05 4.36 16.29
N ALA A 61 3.25 5.25 16.88
CA ALA A 61 2.58 5.00 18.18
C ALA A 61 1.15 4.46 17.99
N PHE A 62 0.73 3.59 18.89
CA PHE A 62 -0.63 3.05 18.97
C PHE A 62 -1.04 2.90 20.43
N ILE A 63 -2.33 2.74 20.68
CA ILE A 63 -2.88 2.57 22.02
C ILE A 63 -3.19 1.09 22.19
N GLY A 64 -2.76 0.48 23.29
CA GLY A 64 -2.97 -0.94 23.56
C GLY A 64 -3.31 -1.20 25.02
N CYS A 65 -3.95 -2.35 25.26
CA CYS A 65 -4.26 -2.80 26.61
C CYS A 65 -2.98 -3.16 27.40
N SER A 66 -2.95 -2.83 28.69
CA SER A 66 -1.90 -3.23 29.62
C SER A 66 -1.84 -4.75 29.79
N ASN A 67 -2.98 -5.43 29.74
CA ASN A 67 -3.10 -6.88 29.93
C ASN A 67 -2.72 -7.72 28.69
N TYR A 68 -1.87 -7.20 27.80
CA TYR A 68 -1.30 -7.98 26.71
C TYR A 68 -0.26 -8.97 27.29
N PRO A 69 -0.24 -10.27 26.93
CA PRO A 69 -0.82 -10.87 25.72
C PRO A 69 -2.26 -11.40 25.83
N GLU A 70 -2.86 -11.41 27.01
CA GLU A 70 -4.22 -11.94 27.24
C GLU A 70 -5.29 -11.09 26.55
N CYS A 71 -5.16 -9.77 26.62
CA CYS A 71 -6.01 -8.82 25.89
C CYS A 71 -5.25 -8.20 24.72
N LYS A 72 -5.67 -8.51 23.49
CA LYS A 72 -5.06 -8.03 22.24
C LYS A 72 -5.70 -6.75 21.68
N PHE A 73 -6.47 -6.03 22.50
CA PHE A 73 -7.07 -4.78 22.09
C PHE A 73 -6.00 -3.75 21.70
N THR A 74 -6.15 -3.18 20.52
CA THR A 74 -5.28 -2.12 19.98
C THR A 74 -6.12 -1.08 19.26
N ARG A 75 -5.69 0.18 19.28
CA ARG A 75 -6.34 1.32 18.63
C ARG A 75 -5.27 2.25 18.04
N PRO A 76 -5.43 2.75 16.80
CA PRO A 76 -4.52 3.74 16.24
C PRO A 76 -4.63 5.07 17.01
N LEU A 77 -3.54 5.84 17.03
CA LEU A 77 -3.51 7.15 17.70
C LEU A 77 -4.48 8.17 17.07
N SER A 78 -4.69 8.08 15.76
CA SER A 78 -5.57 8.99 15.03
C SER A 78 -7.03 8.76 15.41
N LYS A 79 -7.72 9.79 15.93
CA LYS A 79 -9.15 9.74 16.33
C LYS A 79 -10.07 9.26 15.20
N SER A 80 -9.83 9.69 13.96
CA SER A 80 -10.61 9.23 12.79
C SER A 80 -10.41 7.74 12.49
N LYS A 81 -9.17 7.25 12.54
CA LYS A 81 -8.89 5.81 12.38
C LYS A 81 -9.38 4.98 13.57
N ALA A 82 -9.40 5.59 14.76
CA ALA A 82 -9.86 4.95 15.99
C ALA A 82 -11.38 4.75 15.97
N ALA A 83 -12.16 5.75 15.58
CA ALA A 83 -13.62 5.64 15.44
C ALA A 83 -14.00 4.49 14.47
N GLN A 84 -13.31 4.38 13.34
CA GLN A 84 -13.50 3.28 12.38
C GLN A 84 -13.20 1.90 12.97
N GLN A 85 -12.28 1.81 13.95
CA GLN A 85 -11.95 0.55 14.61
C GLN A 85 -12.90 0.20 15.76
N ILE A 86 -13.44 1.20 16.44
CA ILE A 86 -14.37 1.00 17.56
C ILE A 86 -15.69 0.41 17.05
N ASN A 87 -16.16 0.78 15.86
CA ASN A 87 -17.42 0.30 15.27
C ASN A 87 -17.40 -1.19 14.87
N LEU A 88 -16.26 -1.90 14.93
CA LEU A 88 -16.07 -3.26 14.44
C LEU A 88 -15.27 -4.15 15.41
N ALA A 89 -15.49 -3.98 16.72
CA ALA A 89 -14.91 -4.85 17.73
C ALA A 89 -15.34 -6.33 17.53
N GLU A 90 -16.53 -6.54 16.96
CA GLU A 90 -17.08 -7.83 16.60
C GLU A 90 -17.39 -7.91 15.09
N PRO A 91 -17.27 -9.11 14.48
CA PRO A 91 -17.59 -9.30 13.08
C PRO A 91 -19.10 -9.09 12.83
N LYS A 92 -19.45 -8.14 11.95
CA LYS A 92 -20.85 -7.88 11.55
C LYS A 92 -21.19 -8.71 10.32
N LEU A 93 -22.23 -9.54 10.39
CA LEU A 93 -22.77 -10.23 9.22
C LEU A 93 -23.52 -9.22 8.34
N ILE A 94 -23.12 -9.07 7.06
CA ILE A 94 -23.83 -8.22 6.10
C ILE A 94 -24.92 -9.02 5.38
N GLY A 95 -24.63 -10.28 5.04
CA GLY A 95 -25.56 -11.18 4.37
C GLY A 95 -24.84 -12.20 3.51
N LYS A 96 -25.50 -12.70 2.45
CA LYS A 96 -24.96 -13.75 1.57
C LYS A 96 -24.58 -13.20 0.19
N ASN A 97 -23.49 -13.71 -0.39
CA ASN A 97 -23.11 -13.45 -1.77
C ASN A 97 -24.00 -14.23 -2.75
N ASP A 98 -23.82 -14.02 -4.05
CA ASP A 98 -24.61 -14.70 -5.09
C ASP A 98 -24.35 -16.22 -5.13
N LEU A 99 -23.26 -16.67 -4.50
CA LEU A 99 -22.91 -18.08 -4.33
C LEU A 99 -23.48 -18.68 -3.01
N GLY A 100 -24.34 -17.94 -2.30
CA GLY A 100 -24.98 -18.39 -1.05
C GLY A 100 -24.10 -18.34 0.20
N LYS A 101 -22.88 -17.80 0.10
CA LYS A 101 -21.89 -17.75 1.19
C LYS A 101 -21.93 -16.45 1.95
N GLU A 102 -21.66 -16.55 3.24
CA GLU A 102 -21.75 -15.43 4.16
C GLU A 102 -20.62 -14.41 3.97
N ILE A 103 -21.00 -13.13 4.00
CA ILE A 103 -20.11 -11.98 3.93
C ILE A 103 -20.06 -11.33 5.32
N PHE A 104 -18.88 -11.36 5.92
CA PHE A 104 -18.59 -10.72 7.20
C PHE A 104 -17.82 -9.43 7.00
N LEU A 105 -18.26 -8.38 7.68
CA LEU A 105 -17.53 -7.14 7.84
C LEU A 105 -16.67 -7.23 9.08
N LYS A 106 -15.35 -7.10 8.91
CA LYS A 106 -14.35 -7.20 9.97
C LYS A 106 -13.40 -6.00 9.89
N ASN A 107 -12.68 -5.74 10.97
CA ASN A 107 -11.63 -4.74 10.97
C ASN A 107 -10.25 -5.36 11.24
N GLY A 108 -9.25 -4.92 10.48
CA GLY A 108 -7.89 -5.47 10.53
C GLY A 108 -6.83 -4.38 10.53
N ARG A 109 -5.56 -4.80 10.50
CA ARG A 109 -4.39 -3.89 10.52
C ARG A 109 -4.36 -2.86 9.38
N PHE A 110 -5.08 -3.11 8.28
CA PHE A 110 -5.13 -2.25 7.09
C PHE A 110 -6.45 -1.48 6.96
N GLY A 111 -7.33 -1.56 7.96
CA GLY A 111 -8.66 -0.97 7.94
C GLY A 111 -9.78 -2.02 7.81
N PRO A 112 -11.03 -1.55 7.62
CA PRO A 112 -12.20 -2.41 7.49
C PRO A 112 -12.15 -3.20 6.18
N TYR A 113 -12.59 -4.45 6.25
CA TYR A 113 -12.59 -5.37 5.12
C TYR A 113 -13.77 -6.33 5.19
N LEU A 114 -14.21 -6.78 4.03
CA LEU A 114 -15.18 -7.86 3.87
C LEU A 114 -14.43 -9.18 3.77
N GLN A 115 -14.95 -10.21 4.42
CA GLN A 115 -14.42 -11.57 4.38
C GLN A 115 -15.54 -12.52 3.97
N TYR A 116 -15.27 -13.36 2.98
CA TYR A 116 -16.20 -14.40 2.52
C TYR A 116 -15.44 -15.66 2.11
N GLU A 117 -16.16 -16.77 2.11
CA GLU A 117 -15.61 -18.07 1.70
C GLU A 117 -15.62 -18.23 0.18
N ILE A 118 -14.59 -18.87 -0.37
CA ILE A 118 -14.45 -19.20 -1.78
C ILE A 118 -14.33 -20.71 -1.93
N GLU A 119 -14.90 -21.26 -3.00
CA GLU A 119 -14.77 -22.69 -3.26
C GLU A 119 -13.36 -22.95 -3.77
N PRO A 120 -12.71 -24.05 -3.37
CA PRO A 120 -11.31 -24.32 -3.71
C PRO A 120 -11.02 -24.32 -5.22
N ASN A 121 -12.04 -24.49 -6.08
CA ASN A 121 -11.89 -24.44 -7.54
C ASN A 121 -11.65 -23.03 -8.13
N GLU A 122 -11.97 -21.94 -7.41
CA GLU A 122 -11.73 -20.56 -7.87
C GLU A 122 -10.44 -19.93 -7.32
N LEU A 123 -9.60 -20.72 -6.64
CA LEU A 123 -8.27 -20.27 -6.24
C LEU A 123 -7.39 -20.11 -7.48
N ASP A 124 -7.43 -18.90 -8.03
CA ASP A 124 -6.50 -18.32 -8.99
C ASP A 124 -5.18 -19.12 -9.11
N GLN A 125 -5.01 -19.77 -10.26
CA GLN A 125 -3.82 -20.52 -10.68
C GLN A 125 -2.53 -19.66 -10.71
N ASN A 126 -2.61 -18.38 -10.32
CA ASN A 126 -1.55 -17.38 -10.46
C ASN A 126 -0.80 -17.01 -9.17
N LYS A 127 -1.06 -17.65 -8.02
CA LYS A 127 -0.19 -17.46 -6.83
C LYS A 127 0.92 -18.50 -6.82
N ARG A 128 2.05 -18.12 -7.45
CA ARG A 128 3.35 -18.81 -7.32
C ARG A 128 3.61 -19.14 -5.85
N LYS A 129 3.70 -20.44 -5.58
CA LYS A 129 4.05 -21.10 -4.32
C LYS A 129 5.17 -20.34 -3.58
N LYS A 130 4.85 -19.75 -2.42
CA LYS A 130 5.84 -19.49 -1.36
C LYS A 130 5.35 -20.06 -0.04
N SER A 131 6.05 -21.12 0.37
CA SER A 131 6.12 -21.77 1.70
C SER A 131 4.78 -22.14 2.38
N LYS A 132 4.49 -23.45 2.33
CA LYS A 132 3.46 -24.16 3.10
C LYS A 132 3.69 -23.96 4.61
N LYS A 133 2.75 -23.28 5.26
CA LYS A 133 2.24 -23.67 6.57
C LYS A 133 0.72 -23.74 6.39
N LYS A 134 0.18 -24.95 6.22
CA LYS A 134 -1.26 -25.22 6.06
C LYS A 134 -1.98 -24.44 7.16
N LYS A 135 -2.80 -23.46 6.79
CA LYS A 135 -3.68 -22.75 7.71
C LYS A 135 -5.10 -23.16 7.35
N GLU A 136 -5.93 -23.44 8.34
CA GLU A 136 -7.38 -23.74 8.21
C GLU A 136 -8.18 -22.65 7.46
N ASN A 137 -7.56 -21.54 7.09
CA ASN A 137 -8.16 -20.37 6.43
C ASN A 137 -7.79 -20.25 4.93
N GLU A 138 -7.52 -21.35 4.23
CA GLU A 138 -7.13 -21.31 2.80
C GLU A 138 -8.29 -20.86 1.88
N ASN A 139 -9.53 -21.00 2.34
CA ASN A 139 -10.74 -20.70 1.56
C ASN A 139 -11.35 -19.32 1.84
N LEU A 140 -10.70 -18.45 2.61
CA LEU A 140 -11.23 -17.12 2.93
C LEU A 140 -10.57 -16.04 2.08
N LYS A 141 -11.37 -15.27 1.33
CA LYS A 141 -10.90 -14.07 0.63
C LYS A 141 -11.29 -12.82 1.41
N ASN A 142 -10.33 -11.90 1.51
CA ASN A 142 -10.52 -10.61 2.13
C ASN A 142 -10.54 -9.52 1.05
N VAL A 143 -11.56 -8.67 1.08
CA VAL A 143 -11.73 -7.53 0.20
C VAL A 143 -11.69 -6.26 1.03
N SER A 144 -10.77 -5.36 0.73
CA SER A 144 -10.62 -4.11 1.50
C SER A 144 -11.72 -3.12 1.13
N ILE A 145 -12.25 -2.44 2.13
CA ILE A 145 -13.21 -1.36 1.89
C ILE A 145 -12.45 -0.07 1.49
N PRO A 146 -12.85 0.62 0.41
CA PRO A 146 -12.22 1.86 -0.02
C PRO A 146 -12.19 2.92 1.07
N LYS A 147 -11.08 3.67 1.15
CA LYS A 147 -10.98 4.84 2.03
C LYS A 147 -11.96 5.91 1.55
N GLY A 148 -12.89 6.31 2.41
CA GLY A 148 -13.96 7.27 2.09
C GLY A 148 -15.35 6.65 2.17
N LEU A 149 -15.47 5.32 2.05
CA LEU A 149 -16.72 4.62 2.35
C LEU A 149 -16.88 4.46 3.87
N GLN A 150 -17.93 5.03 4.43
CA GLN A 150 -18.32 4.79 5.82
C GLN A 150 -18.88 3.38 5.98
N ILE A 151 -18.64 2.77 7.14
CA ILE A 151 -18.99 1.36 7.44
C ILE A 151 -20.51 1.19 7.45
N GLU A 152 -21.21 2.22 7.91
CA GLU A 152 -22.65 2.32 8.02
C GLU A 152 -23.32 2.30 6.64
N ASN A 153 -22.64 2.80 5.62
CA ASN A 153 -23.15 2.89 4.24
C ASN A 153 -22.82 1.66 3.40
N VAL A 154 -22.28 0.58 4.01
CA VAL A 154 -21.94 -0.67 3.31
C VAL A 154 -23.16 -1.60 3.34
N ASP A 155 -24.01 -1.45 2.34
CA ASP A 155 -25.18 -2.30 2.11
C ASP A 155 -24.78 -3.65 1.47
N LEU A 156 -25.71 -4.62 1.47
CA LEU A 156 -25.52 -5.92 0.84
C LEU A 156 -25.09 -5.80 -0.63
N GLU A 157 -25.72 -4.89 -1.38
CA GLU A 157 -25.43 -4.67 -2.81
C GLU A 157 -24.00 -4.17 -3.04
N LYS A 158 -23.57 -3.18 -2.26
CA LYS A 158 -22.19 -2.66 -2.31
C LYS A 158 -21.19 -3.72 -1.88
N ALA A 159 -21.52 -4.53 -0.86
CA ALA A 159 -20.68 -5.62 -0.41
C ALA A 159 -20.50 -6.69 -1.51
N LYS A 160 -21.59 -7.10 -2.17
CA LYS A 160 -21.54 -8.00 -3.33
C LYS A 160 -20.69 -7.42 -4.46
N TYR A 161 -20.89 -6.14 -4.77
CA TYR A 161 -20.12 -5.45 -5.80
C TYR A 161 -18.62 -5.47 -5.49
N LEU A 162 -18.22 -5.12 -4.26
CA LEU A 162 -16.82 -5.16 -3.84
C LEU A 162 -16.24 -6.59 -3.91
N CYS A 163 -17.00 -7.62 -3.55
CA CYS A 163 -16.59 -9.02 -3.66
C CYS A 163 -16.37 -9.47 -5.12
N SER A 164 -17.10 -8.88 -6.07
CA SER A 164 -16.99 -9.18 -7.50
C SER A 164 -15.78 -8.53 -8.19
N LEU A 165 -15.05 -7.64 -7.52
CA LEU A 165 -13.88 -7.00 -8.11
C LEU A 165 -12.74 -8.01 -8.38
N PRO A 166 -12.01 -7.89 -9.51
CA PRO A 166 -12.07 -6.83 -10.52
C PRO A 166 -13.25 -6.98 -11.50
N LYS A 167 -14.00 -5.90 -11.75
CA LYS A 167 -15.16 -5.88 -12.66
C LYS A 167 -14.79 -5.25 -14.00
N ILE A 168 -15.13 -5.91 -15.11
CA ILE A 168 -14.93 -5.38 -16.46
C ILE A 168 -16.12 -4.48 -16.82
N ILE A 169 -15.86 -3.23 -17.22
CA ILE A 169 -16.91 -2.30 -17.69
C ILE A 169 -17.18 -2.52 -19.18
N GLY A 170 -16.13 -2.70 -19.97
CA GLY A 170 -16.20 -2.82 -21.42
C GLY A 170 -14.83 -2.62 -22.06
N LYS A 171 -14.79 -2.53 -23.38
CA LYS A 171 -13.56 -2.36 -24.16
C LYS A 171 -13.31 -0.90 -24.51
N HIS A 172 -12.03 -0.52 -24.51
CA HIS A 172 -11.64 0.79 -25.02
C HIS A 172 -11.75 0.83 -26.55
N PRO A 173 -12.34 1.87 -27.16
CA PRO A 173 -12.53 1.93 -28.63
C PRO A 173 -11.19 1.87 -29.39
N ASP A 174 -10.18 2.61 -28.93
CA ASP A 174 -8.89 2.69 -29.67
C ASP A 174 -7.92 1.53 -29.38
N LEU A 175 -7.88 1.04 -28.15
CA LEU A 175 -6.93 0.01 -27.70
C LEU A 175 -7.48 -1.41 -27.90
N ASN A 176 -8.81 -1.55 -28.02
CA ASN A 176 -9.54 -2.83 -28.04
C ASN A 176 -9.23 -3.76 -26.83
N GLU A 177 -8.75 -3.17 -25.74
CA GLU A 177 -8.42 -3.84 -24.48
C GLU A 177 -9.51 -3.62 -23.43
N ASP A 178 -9.66 -4.58 -22.52
CA ASP A 178 -10.67 -4.53 -21.45
C ASP A 178 -10.33 -3.47 -20.40
N ILE A 179 -11.31 -2.62 -20.10
CA ILE A 179 -11.28 -1.66 -19.00
C ILE A 179 -11.88 -2.32 -17.77
N SER A 180 -11.06 -2.48 -16.74
CA SER A 180 -11.45 -3.06 -15.45
C SER A 180 -11.40 -2.04 -14.32
N VAL A 181 -12.36 -2.14 -13.41
CA VAL A 181 -12.42 -1.37 -12.16
C VAL A 181 -11.85 -2.22 -11.03
N ASN A 182 -11.00 -1.62 -10.20
CA ASN A 182 -10.46 -2.28 -9.01
C ASN A 182 -10.18 -1.29 -7.88
N VAL A 183 -9.92 -1.81 -6.68
CA VAL A 183 -9.58 -1.03 -5.48
C VAL A 183 -8.16 -1.36 -5.04
N GLY A 184 -7.32 -0.33 -4.90
CA GLY A 184 -5.92 -0.47 -4.49
C GLY A 184 -5.59 0.32 -3.22
N ARG A 185 -4.31 0.33 -2.85
CA ARG A 185 -3.78 1.05 -1.67
C ARG A 185 -4.07 2.56 -1.66
N PHE A 186 -4.22 3.14 -2.84
CA PHE A 186 -4.44 4.58 -3.07
C PHE A 186 -5.89 4.93 -3.37
N GLY A 187 -6.81 3.96 -3.33
CA GLY A 187 -8.21 4.14 -3.66
C GLY A 187 -8.64 3.36 -4.91
N PRO A 188 -9.87 3.61 -5.38
CA PRO A 188 -10.44 3.01 -6.58
C PRO A 188 -9.71 3.51 -7.84
N TYR A 189 -9.51 2.62 -8.81
CA TYR A 189 -8.83 2.95 -10.06
C TYR A 189 -9.35 2.08 -11.21
N LEU A 190 -9.26 2.63 -12.41
CA LEU A 190 -9.44 1.94 -13.67
C LEU A 190 -8.11 1.41 -14.17
N LYS A 191 -8.13 0.24 -14.79
CA LYS A 191 -6.99 -0.36 -15.45
C LYS A 191 -7.38 -0.81 -16.84
N CYS A 192 -6.59 -0.38 -17.82
CA CYS A 192 -6.65 -0.83 -19.20
C CYS A 192 -5.20 -1.11 -19.63
N SER A 193 -4.82 -2.39 -19.65
CA SER A 193 -3.46 -2.84 -19.97
C SER A 193 -2.36 -2.11 -19.18
N ASN A 194 -1.55 -1.29 -19.85
CA ASN A 194 -0.47 -0.49 -19.26
C ASN A 194 -0.91 0.88 -18.74
N LYS A 195 -2.14 1.33 -19.02
CA LYS A 195 -2.70 2.59 -18.50
C LYS A 195 -3.54 2.34 -17.25
N SER A 196 -3.49 3.28 -16.33
CA SER A 196 -4.27 3.25 -15.09
C SER A 196 -4.69 4.64 -14.68
N ALA A 197 -5.99 4.82 -14.45
CA ALA A 197 -6.56 6.10 -14.03
C ALA A 197 -7.12 5.97 -12.62
N ARG A 198 -6.83 6.94 -11.74
CA ARG A 198 -7.42 6.96 -10.40
C ARG A 198 -8.83 7.53 -10.49
N ILE A 199 -9.77 6.96 -9.73
CA ILE A 199 -11.10 7.52 -9.54
C ILE A 199 -11.07 8.38 -8.27
N GLU A 200 -11.57 9.61 -8.35
CA GLU A 200 -11.51 10.57 -7.24
C GLU A 200 -12.53 10.24 -6.14
N SER A 201 -13.79 10.01 -6.55
CA SER A 201 -14.89 9.68 -5.64
C SER A 201 -15.04 8.17 -5.47
N VAL A 202 -15.42 7.75 -4.26
CA VAL A 202 -15.75 6.35 -3.98
C VAL A 202 -17.09 5.97 -4.60
N ASP A 203 -18.05 6.89 -4.71
CA ASP A 203 -19.37 6.58 -5.27
C ASP A 203 -19.32 6.29 -6.77
N GLU A 204 -18.36 6.92 -7.47
CA GLU A 204 -18.07 6.62 -8.86
C GLU A 204 -17.63 5.16 -9.07
N LEU A 205 -17.05 4.50 -8.06
CA LEU A 205 -16.69 3.07 -8.15
C LEU A 205 -17.88 2.19 -8.54
N PHE A 206 -19.08 2.53 -8.07
CA PHE A 206 -20.30 1.74 -8.25
C PHE A 206 -21.12 2.18 -9.47
N THR A 207 -20.94 3.42 -9.92
CA THR A 207 -21.80 4.07 -10.94
C THR A 207 -21.08 4.36 -12.25
N ILE A 208 -19.75 4.18 -12.31
CA ILE A 208 -18.96 4.54 -13.49
C ILE A 208 -19.38 3.77 -14.74
N GLY A 209 -19.72 4.51 -15.79
CA GLY A 209 -20.03 3.98 -17.12
C GLY A 209 -18.82 3.93 -18.04
N LEU A 210 -18.97 3.28 -19.19
CA LEU A 210 -17.90 3.08 -20.17
C LEU A 210 -17.33 4.40 -20.71
N ASN A 211 -18.19 5.37 -21.05
CA ASN A 211 -17.76 6.64 -21.64
C ASN A 211 -16.79 7.41 -20.71
N ARG A 212 -17.16 7.54 -19.43
CA ARG A 212 -16.29 8.20 -18.42
C ARG A 212 -15.01 7.41 -18.21
N ALA A 213 -15.09 6.07 -18.22
CA ALA A 213 -13.92 5.23 -18.07
C ALA A 213 -12.93 5.37 -19.23
N VAL A 214 -13.42 5.49 -20.47
CA VAL A 214 -12.62 5.73 -21.68
C VAL A 214 -11.92 7.10 -21.59
N THR A 215 -12.62 8.16 -21.18
CA THR A 215 -12.03 9.49 -21.00
C THR A 215 -10.88 9.45 -19.99
N LEU A 216 -11.10 8.87 -18.81
CA LEU A 216 -10.09 8.77 -17.75
C LEU A 216 -8.87 7.95 -18.18
N ILE A 217 -9.07 6.86 -18.92
CA ILE A 217 -7.98 6.02 -19.43
C ILE A 217 -7.22 6.71 -20.57
N SER A 218 -7.89 7.52 -21.40
CA SER A 218 -7.26 8.28 -22.47
C SER A 218 -6.34 9.37 -21.91
N GLU A 219 -6.79 10.08 -20.87
CA GLU A 219 -6.01 11.10 -20.15
C GLU A 219 -4.91 10.49 -19.27
N ALA A 220 -5.06 9.23 -18.86
CA ALA A 220 -4.09 8.57 -18.01
C ALA A 220 -2.75 8.37 -18.73
N LYS A 221 -1.69 8.85 -18.06
CA LYS A 221 -0.32 8.50 -18.43
C LYS A 221 -0.14 6.99 -18.31
N PRO A 222 0.60 6.34 -19.23
CA PRO A 222 0.97 4.95 -19.05
C PRO A 222 1.62 4.79 -17.66
N GLY A 223 1.28 3.71 -16.95
CA GLY A 223 1.86 3.36 -15.66
C GLY A 223 3.37 3.23 -15.76
N ARG A 224 4.04 2.85 -14.66
CA ARG A 224 5.52 2.66 -14.61
C ARG A 224 6.01 2.10 -15.95
N MET A 225 6.65 2.96 -16.76
CA MET A 225 7.27 2.53 -18.00
C MET A 225 8.27 1.47 -17.59
N SER A 226 7.93 0.21 -17.87
CA SER A 226 8.89 -0.87 -17.76
C SER A 226 10.06 -0.51 -18.66
N SER A 227 11.27 -0.89 -18.25
CA SER A 227 12.43 -0.61 -19.08
C SER A 227 12.29 -1.39 -20.38
N SER A 228 12.00 -0.70 -21.49
CA SER A 228 11.95 -1.29 -22.82
C SER A 228 13.32 -1.18 -23.47
N GLU A 229 13.76 -2.24 -24.15
CA GLU A 229 15.01 -2.24 -24.90
C GLU A 229 14.81 -1.40 -26.17
N ILE A 230 15.64 -0.38 -26.35
CA ILE A 230 15.64 0.49 -27.54
C ILE A 230 16.58 -0.12 -28.59
N LYS A 231 17.79 -0.50 -28.18
CA LYS A 231 18.84 -1.02 -29.06
C LYS A 231 19.78 -1.93 -28.28
N ASN A 232 20.15 -3.06 -28.89
CA ASN A 232 21.21 -3.92 -28.38
C ASN A 232 22.51 -3.52 -29.07
N LEU A 233 23.52 -3.09 -28.31
CA LEU A 233 24.81 -2.64 -28.84
C LEU A 233 25.81 -3.79 -28.98
N GLY A 234 25.43 -5.01 -28.61
CA GLY A 234 26.30 -6.19 -28.70
C GLY A 234 27.17 -6.38 -27.46
N GLU A 235 28.29 -7.06 -27.63
CA GLU A 235 29.19 -7.46 -26.55
C GLU A 235 30.27 -6.42 -26.25
N HIS A 236 30.55 -6.21 -24.96
CA HIS A 236 31.62 -5.31 -24.53
C HIS A 236 33.01 -5.86 -24.90
N PRO A 237 33.92 -5.06 -25.48
CA PRO A 237 35.21 -5.53 -25.99
C PRO A 237 36.10 -6.20 -24.94
N GLU A 238 36.06 -5.74 -23.69
CA GLU A 238 36.86 -6.31 -22.59
C GLU A 238 36.30 -7.62 -22.00
N ASP A 239 34.98 -7.76 -21.96
CA ASP A 239 34.28 -8.66 -21.03
C ASP A 239 33.30 -9.61 -21.75
N LYS A 240 33.09 -9.41 -23.07
CA LYS A 240 32.11 -10.09 -23.92
C LYS A 240 30.66 -10.08 -23.39
N LYS A 241 30.34 -9.17 -22.48
CA LYS A 241 28.98 -9.08 -21.91
C LYS A 241 28.13 -8.08 -22.67
N THR A 242 26.85 -8.39 -22.83
CA THR A 242 25.93 -7.56 -23.62
C THR A 242 25.74 -6.16 -23.02
N VAL A 243 25.77 -5.15 -23.88
CA VAL A 243 25.44 -3.75 -23.59
C VAL A 243 24.13 -3.41 -24.29
N ARG A 244 23.17 -2.88 -23.53
CA ARG A 244 21.82 -2.59 -24.05
C ARG A 244 21.43 -1.16 -23.73
N VAL A 245 20.83 -0.48 -24.70
CA VAL A 245 20.17 0.82 -24.50
C VAL A 245 18.72 0.56 -24.12
N MET A 246 18.31 1.10 -22.99
CA MET A 246 17.00 0.89 -22.39
C MET A 246 16.30 2.23 -22.19
N LYS A 247 14.98 2.27 -22.35
CA LYS A 247 14.15 3.42 -21.96
C LYS A 247 13.82 3.31 -20.47
N GLY A 248 14.08 4.35 -19.67
CA GLY A 248 13.80 4.36 -18.23
C GLY A 248 12.76 5.40 -17.81
N GLN A 249 12.38 5.37 -16.53
CA GLN A 249 11.50 6.38 -15.93
C GLN A 249 12.11 7.80 -15.97
N TYR A 250 13.44 7.91 -15.90
CA TYR A 250 14.18 9.17 -15.83
C TYR A 250 14.89 9.50 -17.15
N GLY A 251 14.45 8.91 -18.26
CA GLY A 251 15.10 9.03 -19.56
C GLY A 251 15.83 7.75 -20.01
N PRO A 252 16.37 7.75 -21.23
CA PRO A 252 17.12 6.64 -21.81
C PRO A 252 18.43 6.40 -21.05
N TYR A 253 18.82 5.13 -20.92
CA TYR A 253 20.03 4.74 -20.21
C TYR A 253 20.65 3.48 -20.80
N ILE A 254 21.96 3.34 -20.60
CA ILE A 254 22.74 2.18 -21.01
C ILE A 254 22.82 1.23 -19.82
N LYS A 255 22.43 -0.02 -20.03
CA LYS A 255 22.51 -1.09 -19.05
C LYS A 255 23.71 -1.98 -19.36
N TYR A 256 24.65 -2.03 -18.42
CA TYR A 256 25.82 -2.90 -18.48
C TYR A 256 26.05 -3.59 -17.13
N LYS A 257 25.96 -4.92 -17.08
CA LYS A 257 26.02 -5.69 -15.83
C LYS A 257 25.00 -5.13 -14.80
N SER A 258 25.49 -4.57 -13.69
CA SER A 258 24.72 -3.91 -12.63
C SER A 258 24.72 -2.37 -12.71
N ILE A 259 25.39 -1.81 -13.71
CA ILE A 259 25.56 -0.37 -13.90
C ILE A 259 24.50 0.14 -14.88
N ASN A 260 23.85 1.23 -14.50
CA ASN A 260 22.95 1.99 -15.36
C ASN A 260 23.57 3.38 -15.59
N ALA A 261 24.00 3.67 -16.80
CA ALA A 261 24.55 4.97 -17.20
C ALA A 261 23.49 5.77 -17.95
N THR A 262 23.10 6.94 -17.43
CA THR A 262 22.11 7.82 -18.08
C THR A 262 22.68 8.40 -19.38
N ILE A 263 21.87 8.40 -20.44
CA ILE A 263 22.20 9.07 -21.70
C ILE A 263 21.73 10.54 -21.59
N PRO A 264 22.57 11.54 -21.90
CA PRO A 264 22.18 12.94 -21.93
C PRO A 264 20.99 13.19 -22.87
N GLU A 265 20.14 14.16 -22.56
CA GLU A 265 18.95 14.49 -23.38
C GLU A 265 19.31 15.00 -24.78
N ASP A 266 20.52 15.54 -24.95
CA ASP A 266 21.03 16.06 -26.23
C ASP A 266 21.42 14.96 -27.24
N LYS A 267 21.39 13.69 -26.84
CA LYS A 267 21.80 12.55 -27.68
C LYS A 267 20.67 11.58 -27.97
N ASP A 268 20.54 11.19 -29.24
CA ASP A 268 19.55 10.22 -29.68
C ASP A 268 19.88 8.78 -29.24
N PRO A 269 19.00 8.11 -28.47
CA PRO A 269 19.25 6.77 -27.96
C PRO A 269 19.38 5.67 -29.03
N SER A 270 18.81 5.90 -30.21
CA SER A 270 18.80 4.95 -31.32
C SER A 270 20.12 4.97 -32.12
N GLU A 271 20.79 6.12 -32.17
CA GLU A 271 22.02 6.29 -32.97
C GLU A 271 23.28 6.00 -32.17
N LEU A 272 23.14 5.85 -30.85
CA LEU A 272 24.27 5.62 -29.95
C LEU A 272 25.13 4.44 -30.39
N THR A 273 26.44 4.65 -30.40
CA THR A 273 27.45 3.65 -30.79
C THR A 273 28.07 2.97 -29.57
N MET A 274 28.76 1.85 -29.79
CA MET A 274 29.38 1.09 -28.72
C MET A 274 30.49 1.88 -28.00
N GLU A 275 31.25 2.69 -28.74
CA GLU A 275 32.34 3.51 -28.20
C GLU A 275 31.83 4.58 -27.23
N GLU A 276 30.76 5.28 -27.62
CA GLU A 276 30.11 6.26 -26.75
C GLU A 276 29.52 5.62 -25.49
N ALA A 277 28.99 4.41 -25.63
CA ALA A 277 28.45 3.66 -24.50
C ALA A 277 29.52 3.34 -23.46
N ILE A 278 30.73 2.98 -23.88
CA ILE A 278 31.87 2.68 -22.99
C ILE A 278 32.23 3.94 -22.19
N ILE A 279 32.35 5.10 -22.85
CA ILE A 279 32.68 6.38 -22.21
C ILE A 279 31.66 6.73 -21.13
N LEU A 280 30.36 6.56 -21.40
CA LEU A 280 29.29 6.84 -20.44
C LEU A 280 29.28 5.85 -19.26
N ILE A 281 29.56 4.57 -19.53
CA ILE A 281 29.68 3.55 -18.48
C ILE A 281 30.86 3.84 -17.54
N GLU A 282 32.00 4.25 -18.07
CA GLU A 282 33.19 4.60 -17.29
C GLU A 282 32.97 5.83 -16.41
N LYS A 283 32.45 6.91 -16.99
CA LYS A 283 32.05 8.12 -16.24
C LYS A 283 31.11 7.78 -15.08
N ARG A 284 30.19 6.84 -15.31
CA ARG A 284 29.28 6.38 -14.25
C ARG A 284 29.97 5.56 -13.17
N LYS A 285 30.89 4.65 -13.54
CA LYS A 285 31.70 3.88 -12.58
C LYS A 285 32.53 4.81 -11.68
N GLU A 286 33.13 5.86 -12.23
CA GLU A 286 33.92 6.83 -11.47
C GLU A 286 33.07 7.62 -10.47
N TYR A 287 31.89 8.09 -10.92
CA TYR A 287 30.94 8.76 -10.04
C TYR A 287 30.55 7.88 -8.84
N ASP A 288 30.21 6.60 -9.08
CA ASP A 288 29.82 5.68 -8.01
C ASP A 288 30.99 5.39 -7.03
N LYS A 289 32.24 5.31 -7.53
CA LYS A 289 33.44 5.21 -6.68
C LYS A 289 33.63 6.45 -5.80
N SER A 290 33.46 7.65 -6.35
CA SER A 290 33.61 8.92 -5.61
C SER A 290 32.57 9.07 -4.50
N LYS A 291 31.32 8.64 -4.73
CA LYS A 291 30.24 8.68 -3.74
C LYS A 291 30.45 7.71 -2.58
N ARG A 292 31.05 6.54 -2.84
CA ARG A 292 31.38 5.57 -1.79
C ARG A 292 32.50 6.04 -0.87
N LYS A 293 33.46 6.83 -1.36
CA LYS A 293 34.53 7.41 -0.52
C LYS A 293 34.06 8.53 0.42
N LYS A 294 32.91 9.16 0.13
CA LYS A 294 32.33 10.25 0.94
C LYS A 294 31.34 9.76 2.02
N LYS A 295 31.03 8.47 2.05
CA LYS A 295 30.16 7.85 3.06
C LYS A 295 31.00 7.08 4.06
#